data_AF-A0AAE3H5D2-F1
#
_entry.id   AF-A0AAE3H5D2-F1
#
_cell.length_a   1.000
_cell.length_b   1.000
_cell.length_c   1.000
_cell.angle_alpha   90.00
_cell.angle_beta   90.00
_cell.angle_gamma   90.00
#
_symmetry.space_group_name_H-M   'P 1'
#
loop_
_entity.id
_entity.type
_entity.pdbx_description
1 polymer ?
#
loop_
_entity_poly.entity_id
_entity_poly.type
_entity_poly.pdbx_seq_one_letter_code
_entity_poly.pdbx_strand_id
1 'polypeptide(L)' 'NYEYILNYFDNRSTNASAESFNAKVKALRSQFRGVRDISFFLFRLQKIYA' A
#
# COMPACT_ATOMS: atom_id res chain seq x y z
N ASN A 1 8.06 -19.52 -13.06
CA ASN A 1 9.31 -19.40 -12.28
C ASN A 1 9.60 -17.91 -12.11
N TYR A 2 10.06 -17.48 -10.94
CA TYR A 2 9.99 -16.12 -10.40
C TYR A 2 10.83 -15.04 -11.13
N GLU A 3 10.56 -14.77 -12.41
CA GLU A 3 11.40 -13.87 -13.22
C GLU A 3 11.16 -12.37 -12.95
N TYR A 4 10.09 -11.98 -12.25
CA TYR A 4 9.73 -10.57 -12.06
C TYR A 4 10.22 -9.96 -10.73
N ILE A 5 10.84 -10.74 -9.85
CA ILE A 5 11.36 -10.25 -8.56
C ILE A 5 12.89 -10.14 -8.61
N LEU A 6 13.42 -9.49 -9.65
CA LEU A 6 14.87 -9.33 -9.76
C LEU A 6 15.34 -7.88 -9.81
N ASN A 7 14.48 -6.89 -10.08
CA ASN A 7 14.90 -5.48 -10.09
C ASN A 7 13.73 -4.53 -9.78
N TYR A 8 13.42 -4.30 -8.50
CA TYR A 8 12.50 -3.23 -8.07
C TYR A 8 13.23 -2.06 -7.42
N PHE A 9 14.49 -1.83 -7.79
CA PHE A 9 15.25 -0.67 -7.35
C PHE A 9 15.52 0.23 -8.54
N ASP A 10 14.50 0.96 -8.98
CA ASP A 10 14.74 2.13 -9.81
C ASP A 10 15.50 3.15 -8.93
N ASN A 11 16.74 3.43 -9.31
CA ASN A 11 17.58 4.46 -8.70
C ASN A 11 18.04 4.24 -7.22
N ARG A 12 18.30 3.00 -6.77
CA ARG A 12 18.66 2.66 -5.36
C ARG A 12 17.62 3.08 -4.31
N SER A 13 16.41 3.45 -4.74
CA SER A 13 15.33 3.78 -3.84
C SER A 13 14.84 2.50 -3.18
N THR A 14 15.15 2.30 -1.89
CA THR A 14 14.71 1.12 -1.17
C THR A 14 13.18 1.01 -1.22
N ASN A 15 12.66 -0.18 -1.51
CA ASN A 15 11.22 -0.48 -1.50
C ASN A 15 10.54 -0.20 -0.13
N ALA A 16 11.30 0.18 0.89
CA ALA A 16 10.85 0.53 2.23
C ALA A 16 9.68 1.53 2.24
N SER A 17 9.67 2.54 1.35
CA SER A 17 8.57 3.49 1.27
C SER A 17 7.25 2.79 0.86
N ALA A 18 7.28 2.00 -0.21
CA ALA A 18 6.13 1.24 -0.68
C ALA A 18 5.72 0.12 0.29
N GLU A 19 6.68 -0.55 0.94
CA GLU A 19 6.41 -1.56 1.98
C GLU A 19 5.73 -0.93 3.19
N SER A 20 6.21 0.24 3.65
CA SER A 20 5.62 0.97 4.76
C SER A 20 4.21 1.47 4.43
N PHE A 21 3.98 1.90 3.19
CA PHE A 21 2.66 2.30 2.72
C PHE A 21 1.71 1.11 2.66
N ASN A 22 2.15 -0.03 2.11
CA ASN A 22 1.35 -1.26 2.09
C ASN A 22 1.02 -1.76 3.50
N ALA A 23 1.92 -1.63 4.47
CA ALA A 23 1.66 -1.96 5.87
C ALA A 23 0.58 -1.05 6.47
N LYS A 24 0.66 0.27 6.22
CA LYS A 24 -0.36 1.25 6.64
C LYS A 24 -1.73 0.95 6.05
N VAL A 25 -1.80 0.66 4.75
CA VAL A 25 -3.06 0.29 4.06
C VAL A 25 -3.64 -1.01 4.63
N LYS A 26 -2.80 -2.03 4.91
CA LYS A 26 -3.24 -3.29 5.55
C LYS A 26 -3.80 -3.06 6.96
N ALA A 27 -3.12 -2.26 7.77
CA ALA A 27 -3.56 -1.91 9.12
C ALA A 27 -4.85 -1.08 9.12
N LEU A 28 -5.03 -0.19 8.15
CA LEU A 28 -6.29 0.53 7.97
C LEU A 28 -7.39 -0.46 7.57
N ARG A 29 -7.12 -1.35 6.61
CA ARG A 29 -8.08 -2.35 6.17
C ARG A 29 -8.49 -3.31 7.29
N SER A 30 -7.59 -3.71 8.19
CA SER A 30 -7.91 -4.63 9.29
C SER A 30 -8.79 -4.01 10.37
N GLN A 31 -8.77 -2.68 10.52
CA GLN A 31 -9.66 -1.98 11.44
C GLN A 31 -11.12 -2.00 10.95
N PHE A 32 -11.33 -2.17 9.65
CA PHE A 32 -12.67 -2.33 9.06
C PHE A 32 -12.94 -3.81 8.81
N ARG A 33 -14.18 -4.25 8.96
CA ARG A 33 -14.60 -5.62 8.63
C ARG A 33 -14.74 -5.82 7.12
N GLY A 34 -13.69 -5.48 6.38
CA GLY A 34 -13.65 -5.41 4.92
C GLY A 34 -13.85 -4.00 4.35
N VAL A 35 -13.67 -3.89 3.04
CA VAL A 35 -13.91 -2.67 2.27
C VAL A 35 -15.19 -2.90 1.48
N ARG A 36 -16.27 -2.21 1.86
CA ARG A 36 -17.55 -2.28 1.15
C ARG A 36 -17.63 -1.28 -0.01
N ASP A 37 -16.97 -0.14 0.15
CA ASP A 37 -16.92 0.94 -0.84
C ASP A 37 -15.46 1.33 -1.06
N ILE A 38 -14.96 1.07 -2.28
CA ILE A 38 -13.58 1.31 -2.68
C ILE A 38 -13.33 2.82 -2.83
N SER A 39 -14.28 3.56 -3.40
CA SER A 39 -14.16 5.00 -3.61
C SER A 39 -14.05 5.74 -2.26
N PHE A 40 -14.90 5.36 -1.31
CA PHE A 40 -14.85 5.93 0.04
C PHE A 40 -13.56 5.53 0.79
N PHE A 41 -13.09 4.29 0.60
CA PHE A 41 -11.84 3.83 1.18
C PHE A 41 -10.62 4.60 0.64
N LEU A 42 -10.56 4.84 -0.67
CA LEU A 42 -9.50 5.65 -1.30
C LEU A 42 -9.56 7.11 -0.86
N PHE A 43 -10.75 7.71 -0.78
CA PHE A 43 -10.92 9.06 -0.22
C PHE A 43 -10.35 9.16 1.20
N ARG A 44 -10.64 8.17 2.06
CA ARG A 44 -10.12 8.14 3.42
C ARG A 44 -8.61 7.91 3.48
N LEU A 45 -8.07 7.04 2.64
CA LEU A 45 -6.62 6.83 2.52
C LEU A 45 -5.91 8.14 2.18
N GLN A 46 -6.44 8.86 1.18
CA GLN A 46 -5.92 10.17 0.80
C GLN A 46 -6.01 11.17 1.96
N LYS A 47 -7.12 11.22 2.70
CA LYS A 47 -7.26 12.14 3.84
C LYS A 47 -6.34 11.86 5.03
N ILE A 48 -5.85 10.63 5.20
CA ILE A 48 -4.99 10.25 6.33
C ILE A 48 -3.50 10.30 5.97
N TYR A 49 -3.17 10.01 4.70
CA TYR A 49 -1.79 9.79 4.26
C TYR A 49 -1.31 10.78 3.18
N ALA A 50 -2.16 11.72 2.73
CA ALA A 50 -1.79 12.86 1.88
C ALA A 50 -1.91 14.18 2.65
#